data_AF-A0AAE4IE08-F1
#
_entry.id   AF-A0AAE4IE08-F1
#
_cell.length_a   1.000
_cell.length_b   1.000
_cell.length_c   1.000
_cell.angle_alpha   90.00
_cell.angle_beta   90.00
_cell.angle_gamma   90.00
#
_symmetry.space_group_name_H-M   'P 1'
#
loop_
_entity.id
_entity.type
_entity.pdbx_description
1 polymer ?
#
loop_
_entity_poly.entity_id
_entity_poly.type
_entity_poly.pdbx_seq_one_letter_code
_entity_poly.pdbx_strand_id
1 'polypeptide(L)'
;MCGGGTEPGRTLQGTYQAFRLAGSSRRTKGLSHKDLVSVGFTLTGRDDLEPGASTNLGRIRAMKELHSAGISTWASIEPVIDPDLSFEMIREMAGFCDHYKIGILSGKKSYTPQQIRDFVAKVQSLGHTSIY
;
A
#
# COMPACT_ATOMS: atom_id res chain seq x y z
N MET A 1 -58.51 47.37 9.37
CA MET A 1 -59.56 46.52 8.77
C MET A 1 -58.93 45.19 8.39
N CYS A 2 -59.62 44.09 8.74
CA CYS A 2 -59.36 42.68 8.37
C CYS A 2 -58.07 42.06 8.99
N GLY A 3 -58.08 40.97 9.77
CA GLY A 3 -59.13 40.07 10.24
C GLY A 3 -58.51 38.68 10.55
N GLY A 4 -58.96 38.02 11.64
CA GLY A 4 -58.83 36.58 11.97
C GLY A 4 -57.44 36.09 12.40
N GLY A 5 -57.20 35.56 13.61
CA GLY A 5 -57.77 34.32 14.21
C GLY A 5 -56.93 33.12 13.74
N THR A 6 -56.19 32.34 14.55
CA THR A 6 -56.56 31.54 15.74
C THR A 6 -55.30 31.07 16.54
N GLU A 7 -55.41 30.99 17.87
CA GLU A 7 -54.47 30.36 18.84
C GLU A 7 -54.53 28.80 18.85
N PRO A 8 -53.95 28.01 19.81
CA PRO A 8 -52.61 27.97 20.43
C PRO A 8 -51.96 26.55 20.45
N GLY A 9 -50.66 26.46 20.77
CA GLY A 9 -50.15 25.47 21.73
C GLY A 9 -49.28 24.27 21.27
N ARG A 10 -48.16 24.10 22.00
CA ARG A 10 -47.49 22.83 22.41
C ARG A 10 -46.79 22.00 21.30
N THR A 11 -45.60 21.39 21.40
CA THR A 11 -44.60 21.02 22.43
C THR A 11 -43.37 20.53 21.61
N LEU A 12 -42.07 20.66 21.97
CA LEU A 12 -41.28 19.72 22.78
C LEU A 12 -39.81 20.18 22.85
N GLN A 13 -39.28 20.11 24.07
CA GLN A 13 -37.86 20.11 24.45
C GLN A 13 -37.08 18.98 23.78
N GLY A 14 -35.78 19.22 23.51
CA GLY A 14 -34.86 18.16 23.08
C GLY A 14 -33.41 18.62 22.99
N THR A 15 -32.75 18.77 24.13
CA THR A 15 -31.30 18.95 24.24
C THR A 15 -30.58 17.63 23.97
N TYR A 16 -29.75 17.56 22.93
CA TYR A 16 -28.83 16.43 22.76
C TYR A 16 -27.40 16.87 23.09
N GLN A 17 -26.99 16.62 24.34
CA GLN A 17 -25.59 16.33 24.61
C GLN A 17 -25.30 14.90 24.17
N ALA A 18 -24.32 14.70 23.29
CA ALA A 18 -23.76 13.39 23.03
C ALA A 18 -22.40 13.26 23.75
N PHE A 19 -22.41 12.43 24.78
CA PHE A 19 -21.29 12.02 25.60
C PHE A 19 -20.19 11.34 24.77
N ARG A 20 -18.93 11.65 25.05
CA ARG A 20 -17.77 10.91 24.53
C ARG A 20 -17.71 9.53 25.19
N LEU A 21 -17.88 8.46 24.41
CA LEU A 21 -17.46 7.11 24.84
C LEU A 21 -16.06 6.84 24.27
N ALA A 22 -15.08 6.82 25.17
CA ALA A 22 -13.78 6.22 24.92
C ALA A 22 -13.99 4.69 24.78
N GLY A 23 -14.18 4.24 23.55
CA GLY A 23 -14.17 2.82 23.21
C GLY A 23 -12.76 2.40 22.83
N SER A 24 -12.06 1.70 23.73
CA SER A 24 -10.88 0.93 23.37
C SER A 24 -11.33 -0.15 22.38
N SER A 25 -11.18 0.13 21.08
CA SER A 25 -11.44 -0.84 20.03
C SER A 25 -10.39 -1.93 20.13
N ARG A 26 -10.65 -2.94 20.98
CA ARG A 26 -10.09 -4.27 20.74
C ARG A 26 -10.48 -4.60 19.31
N ARG A 27 -9.51 -4.56 18.38
CA ARG A 27 -9.66 -5.15 17.06
C ARG A 27 -10.19 -6.54 17.30
N THR A 28 -11.47 -6.76 17.05
CA THR A 28 -11.96 -8.09 16.76
C THR A 28 -11.16 -8.49 15.54
N LYS A 29 -10.08 -9.24 15.76
CA LYS A 29 -9.37 -9.98 14.72
C LYS A 29 -10.33 -11.10 14.30
N GLY A 30 -11.51 -10.71 13.81
CA GLY A 30 -12.39 -11.58 13.06
C GLY A 30 -11.54 -12.13 11.93
N LEU A 31 -11.75 -13.40 11.61
CA LEU A 31 -11.02 -14.19 10.64
C LEU A 31 -11.10 -13.59 9.22
N SER A 32 -10.59 -12.38 9.00
CA SER A 32 -10.27 -11.89 7.68
C SER A 32 -9.08 -12.73 7.26
N HIS A 33 -9.28 -13.58 6.25
CA HIS A 33 -8.27 -14.49 5.72
C HIS A 33 -7.11 -13.73 5.00
N LYS A 34 -6.91 -12.44 5.31
CA LYS A 34 -5.86 -11.56 4.76
C LYS A 34 -4.45 -12.11 4.97
N ASP A 35 -4.27 -12.92 6.02
CA ASP A 35 -2.97 -13.52 6.36
C ASP A 35 -2.77 -14.91 5.71
N LEU A 36 -3.74 -15.45 4.96
CA LEU A 36 -3.63 -16.79 4.34
C LEU A 36 -3.13 -16.76 2.90
N VAL A 37 -3.43 -15.69 2.16
CA VAL A 37 -3.04 -15.54 0.75
C VAL A 37 -2.55 -14.12 0.53
N SER A 38 -1.38 -14.01 -0.09
CA SER A 38 -0.82 -12.74 -0.57
C SER A 38 -0.45 -12.88 -2.05
N VAL A 39 -0.76 -11.85 -2.85
CA VAL A 39 -0.52 -11.86 -4.29
C VAL A 39 0.81 -11.18 -4.60
N GLY A 40 1.68 -11.91 -5.29
CA GLY A 40 3.04 -11.48 -5.60
C GLY A 40 3.21 -10.98 -7.03
N PHE A 41 4.06 -9.98 -7.21
CA PHE A 41 4.50 -9.53 -8.53
C PHE A 41 6.02 -9.49 -8.59
N THR A 42 6.60 -10.02 -9.67
CA THR A 42 8.02 -9.83 -9.97
C THR A 42 8.21 -8.54 -10.76
N LEU A 43 9.20 -7.75 -10.38
CA LEU A 43 9.53 -6.46 -11.01
C LEU A 43 11.04 -6.36 -11.23
N THR A 44 11.44 -6.14 -12.49
CA THR A 44 12.85 -6.01 -12.90
C THR A 44 13.26 -4.56 -13.14
N GLY A 45 12.28 -3.68 -13.39
CA GLY A 45 12.49 -2.31 -13.85
C GLY A 45 12.95 -2.21 -15.31
N ARG A 46 12.93 -3.32 -16.06
CA ARG A 46 13.47 -3.43 -17.42
C ARG A 46 12.53 -4.21 -18.33
N ASP A 47 11.47 -3.54 -18.79
CA ASP A 47 10.49 -4.12 -19.74
C ASP A 47 11.14 -4.64 -21.03
N ASP A 48 12.24 -3.99 -21.46
CA ASP A 48 13.02 -4.40 -22.63
C ASP A 48 13.69 -5.78 -22.48
N LEU A 49 13.83 -6.27 -21.25
CA LEU A 49 14.39 -7.58 -20.91
C LEU A 49 13.32 -8.63 -20.61
N GLU A 50 12.03 -8.27 -20.66
CA GLU A 50 10.89 -9.14 -20.37
C GLU A 50 9.90 -9.24 -21.55
N PRO A 51 10.35 -9.58 -22.78
CA PRO A 51 9.48 -9.60 -23.95
C PRO A 51 8.32 -10.59 -23.77
N GLY A 52 7.10 -10.12 -24.05
CA GLY A 52 5.87 -10.91 -23.93
C GLY A 52 5.23 -10.91 -22.54
N ALA A 53 5.88 -10.33 -21.53
CA ALA A 53 5.28 -10.16 -20.22
C ALA A 53 4.54 -8.81 -20.11
N SER A 54 3.61 -8.69 -19.16
CA SER A 54 3.02 -7.40 -18.79
C SER A 54 4.12 -6.43 -18.34
N THR A 55 3.99 -5.14 -18.66
CA THR A 55 4.97 -4.12 -18.25
C THR A 55 5.07 -4.00 -16.72
N ASN A 56 6.22 -3.59 -16.22
CA ASN A 56 6.46 -3.33 -14.79
C ASN A 56 5.42 -2.33 -14.25
N LEU A 57 5.14 -1.25 -14.99
CA LEU A 57 4.08 -0.28 -14.63
C LEU A 57 2.68 -0.91 -14.59
N GLY A 58 2.36 -1.82 -15.52
CA GLY A 58 1.10 -2.54 -15.51
C GLY A 58 0.94 -3.42 -14.27
N ARG A 59 2.01 -4.10 -13.86
CA ARG A 59 2.05 -4.93 -12.64
C ARG A 59 1.89 -4.06 -11.38
N ILE A 60 2.57 -2.91 -11.31
CA ILE A 60 2.45 -1.93 -10.20
C ILE A 60 1.00 -1.45 -10.06
N ARG A 61 0.32 -1.13 -11.18
CA ARG A 61 -1.09 -0.72 -11.17
C ARG A 61 -2.00 -1.84 -10.65
N ALA A 62 -1.82 -3.07 -11.11
CA ALA A 62 -2.59 -4.22 -10.64
C ALA A 62 -2.38 -4.47 -9.13
N MET A 63 -1.14 -4.34 -8.64
CA MET A 63 -0.83 -4.43 -7.21
C MET A 63 -1.59 -3.38 -6.40
N LYS A 64 -1.61 -2.13 -6.86
CA LYS A 64 -2.34 -1.04 -6.20
C LYS A 64 -3.85 -1.31 -6.14
N GLU A 65 -4.43 -1.85 -7.20
CA GLU A 65 -5.85 -2.25 -7.24
C GLU A 65 -6.16 -3.36 -6.22
N LEU A 66 -5.32 -4.39 -6.15
CA LEU A 66 -5.47 -5.50 -5.19
C LEU A 66 -5.34 -5.01 -3.73
N HIS A 67 -4.32 -4.19 -3.45
CA HIS A 67 -4.13 -3.60 -2.12
C HIS A 67 -5.34 -2.74 -1.72
N SER A 68 -5.86 -1.92 -2.65
CA SER A 68 -7.05 -1.10 -2.43
C SER A 68 -8.32 -1.93 -2.20
N ALA A 69 -8.39 -3.14 -2.77
CA ALA A 69 -9.43 -4.13 -2.50
C ALA A 69 -9.24 -4.89 -1.17
N GLY A 70 -8.19 -4.59 -0.41
CA GLY A 70 -7.90 -5.20 0.89
C GLY A 70 -7.22 -6.56 0.83
N ILE A 71 -6.64 -6.94 -0.32
CA ILE A 71 -5.86 -8.16 -0.54
C ILE A 71 -4.38 -7.85 -0.20
N SER A 72 -3.73 -8.72 0.58
CA SER A 72 -2.30 -8.58 0.86
C SER A 72 -1.48 -8.74 -0.43
N THR A 73 -0.47 -7.90 -0.60
CA THR A 73 0.40 -7.89 -1.77
C THR A 73 1.87 -7.95 -1.39
N TRP A 74 2.69 -8.50 -2.27
CA TRP A 74 4.14 -8.47 -2.12
C TRP A 74 4.85 -8.27 -3.46
N ALA A 75 6.04 -7.70 -3.42
CA ALA A 75 6.87 -7.47 -4.59
C ALA A 75 8.18 -8.28 -4.49
N SER A 76 8.49 -9.03 -5.53
CA SER A 76 9.84 -9.56 -5.75
C SER A 76 10.58 -8.61 -6.69
N ILE A 77 11.49 -7.81 -6.13
CA ILE A 77 12.37 -6.95 -6.92
C ILE A 77 13.57 -7.80 -7.34
N GLU A 78 13.40 -8.55 -8.42
CA GLU A 78 14.40 -9.50 -8.88
C GLU A 78 14.36 -9.80 -10.40
N PRO A 79 15.53 -10.05 -11.01
CA PRO A 79 16.84 -9.71 -10.46
C PRO A 79 17.00 -8.18 -10.42
N VAL A 80 17.73 -7.65 -9.43
CA VAL A 80 18.19 -6.25 -9.45
C VAL A 80 19.20 -6.12 -10.59
N ILE A 81 18.78 -5.51 -11.70
CA ILE A 81 19.60 -5.26 -12.91
C ILE A 81 20.21 -3.86 -12.83
N ASP A 82 19.38 -2.89 -12.43
CA ASP A 82 19.75 -1.50 -12.18
C ASP A 82 19.27 -1.12 -10.77
N PRO A 83 20.18 -0.84 -9.82
CA PRO A 83 19.80 -0.49 -8.45
C PRO A 83 18.96 0.78 -8.35
N ASP A 84 19.16 1.77 -9.22
CA ASP A 84 18.39 3.02 -9.15
C ASP A 84 16.97 2.81 -9.69
N LEU A 85 16.79 2.08 -10.81
CA LEU A 85 15.44 1.71 -11.28
C LEU A 85 14.69 0.84 -10.26
N SER A 86 15.41 -0.08 -9.60
CA SER A 86 14.86 -0.92 -8.54
C SER A 86 14.40 -0.09 -7.35
N PHE A 87 15.19 0.90 -6.93
CA PHE A 87 14.83 1.82 -5.85
C PHE A 87 13.59 2.65 -6.19
N GLU A 88 13.52 3.17 -7.40
CA GLU A 88 12.38 3.98 -7.87
C GLU A 88 11.06 3.20 -7.81
N MET A 89 11.07 1.94 -8.22
CA MET A 89 9.90 1.07 -8.10
C MET A 89 9.49 0.86 -6.63
N ILE A 90 10.44 0.54 -5.74
CA ILE A 90 10.17 0.37 -4.29
C ILE A 90 9.59 1.66 -3.71
N ARG A 91 10.15 2.82 -4.08
CA ARG A 91 9.67 4.12 -3.62
C ARG A 91 8.25 4.41 -4.10
N GLU A 92 7.91 4.07 -5.34
CA GLU A 92 6.56 4.26 -5.89
C GLU A 92 5.53 3.38 -5.17
N MET A 93 5.90 2.13 -4.86
CA MET A 93 5.02 1.15 -4.23
C MET A 93 4.97 1.23 -2.71
N ALA A 94 5.82 2.05 -2.09
CA ALA A 94 5.94 2.24 -0.64
C ALA A 94 4.60 2.31 0.11
N GLY A 95 3.60 2.99 -0.48
CA GLY A 95 2.30 3.20 0.17
C GLY A 95 1.28 2.06 0.02
N PHE A 96 1.55 1.02 -0.78
CA PHE A 96 0.56 0.00 -1.11
C PHE A 96 1.12 -1.41 -1.37
N CYS A 97 2.42 -1.64 -1.15
CA CYS A 97 3.01 -2.97 -1.14
C CYS A 97 3.35 -3.37 0.30
N ASP A 98 2.83 -4.51 0.75
CA ASP A 98 2.91 -4.90 2.17
C ASP A 98 4.27 -5.53 2.51
N HIS A 99 4.89 -6.23 1.55
CA HIS A 99 6.15 -6.93 1.74
C HIS A 99 7.04 -6.87 0.49
N TYR A 100 8.35 -6.78 0.70
CA TYR A 100 9.36 -6.81 -0.35
C TYR A 100 10.32 -7.98 -0.18
N LYS A 101 10.69 -8.59 -1.29
CA LYS A 101 11.85 -9.48 -1.41
C LYS A 101 12.79 -8.89 -2.46
N ILE A 102 14.09 -8.80 -2.16
CA ILE A 102 15.07 -8.19 -3.07
C ILE A 102 16.12 -9.21 -3.48
N GLY A 103 16.13 -9.60 -4.76
CA GLY A 103 17.06 -10.58 -5.31
C GLY A 103 18.09 -9.94 -6.23
N ILE A 104 19.38 -9.99 -5.89
CA ILE A 104 20.44 -9.45 -6.75
C ILE A 104 20.70 -10.35 -7.98
N LEU A 105 21.02 -9.76 -9.13
CA LEU A 105 21.43 -10.51 -10.32
C LEU A 105 22.65 -11.40 -10.02
N SER A 106 22.62 -12.64 -10.50
CA SER A 106 23.75 -13.58 -10.46
C SER A 106 24.63 -13.44 -11.71
N GLY A 107 25.89 -13.85 -11.63
CA GLY A 107 26.81 -13.78 -12.79
C GLY A 107 27.30 -12.37 -13.11
N LYS A 108 27.26 -11.98 -14.39
CA LYS A 108 27.80 -10.70 -14.88
C LYS A 108 26.85 -9.55 -14.54
N LYS A 109 27.35 -8.57 -13.77
CA LYS A 109 26.59 -7.42 -13.28
C LYS A 109 27.19 -6.13 -13.82
N SER A 110 26.35 -5.14 -14.05
CA SER A 110 26.76 -3.78 -14.43
C SER A 110 27.09 -2.89 -13.22
N TYR A 111 26.77 -3.35 -12.01
CA TYR A 111 26.97 -2.62 -10.76
C TYR A 111 28.04 -3.24 -9.86
N THR A 112 28.64 -2.40 -9.03
CA THR A 112 29.64 -2.76 -8.02
C THR A 112 29.00 -3.19 -6.70
N PRO A 113 29.75 -3.88 -5.83
CA PRO A 113 29.30 -4.14 -4.46
C PRO A 113 28.98 -2.88 -3.65
N GLN A 114 29.66 -1.76 -3.90
CA GLN A 114 29.36 -0.49 -3.21
C GLN A 114 28.01 0.07 -3.64
N GLN A 115 27.68 0.06 -4.93
CA GLN A 115 26.37 0.51 -5.42
C GLN A 115 25.22 -0.31 -4.81
N ILE A 116 25.43 -1.61 -4.56
CA ILE A 116 24.45 -2.43 -3.83
C ILE A 116 24.33 -2.03 -2.36
N ARG A 117 25.46 -1.75 -1.68
CA ARG A 117 25.40 -1.23 -0.30
C ARG A 117 24.64 0.09 -0.22
N ASP A 118 24.91 1.00 -1.16
CA ASP A 118 24.25 2.31 -1.23
C ASP A 118 22.75 2.15 -1.51
N PHE A 119 22.38 1.25 -2.44
CA PHE A 119 20.99 0.89 -2.73
C PHE A 119 20.27 0.33 -1.49
N VAL A 120 20.89 -0.61 -0.77
CA VAL A 120 20.31 -1.16 0.46
C VAL A 120 20.11 -0.07 1.51
N ALA A 121 21.09 0.84 1.69
CA ALA A 121 20.96 1.97 2.60
C ALA A 121 19.81 2.92 2.20
N LYS A 122 19.66 3.22 0.90
CA LYS A 122 18.53 4.00 0.37
C LYS A 122 17.20 3.31 0.68
N VAL A 123 17.07 2.02 0.39
CA VAL A 123 15.83 1.26 0.65
C VAL A 123 15.50 1.23 2.14
N GLN A 124 16.48 1.00 3.02
CA GLN A 124 16.29 1.00 4.47
C GLN A 124 15.83 2.37 5.00
N SER A 125 16.28 3.46 4.38
CA SER A 125 15.87 4.82 4.76
C SER A 125 14.38 5.13 4.54
N LEU A 126 13.68 4.33 3.74
CA LEU A 126 12.23 4.47 3.53
C LEU A 126 11.39 4.01 4.73
N GLY A 127 11.97 3.28 5.69
CA GLY A 127 11.27 2.85 6.91
C GLY A 127 10.23 1.74 6.71
N HIS A 128 10.29 0.99 5.59
CA HIS A 128 9.37 -0.12 5.34
C HIS A 128 9.57 -1.30 6.28
N THR A 129 8.46 -1.84 6.77
CA THR A 129 8.41 -2.77 7.90
C THR A 129 8.80 -4.21 7.53
N SER A 130 8.99 -4.54 6.24
CA SER A 130 9.23 -5.91 5.80
C SER A 130 9.95 -5.99 4.45
N ILE A 131 11.28 -5.94 4.48
CA ILE A 131 12.17 -6.18 3.34
C ILE A 131 13.02 -7.41 3.69
N TYR A 132 12.95 -8.46 2.86
CA TYR A 132 13.67 -9.73 3.00
C TYR A 132 14.72 -9.94 1.92
#